data_AF-A0A1G4K005-F1
#
_entry.id   AF-A0A1G4K005-F1
#
_cell.length_a   1.000
_cell.length_b   1.000
_cell.length_c   1.000
_cell.angle_alpha   90.00
_cell.angle_beta   90.00
_cell.angle_gamma   90.00
#
_symmetry.space_group_name_H-M   'P 1'
#
loop_
_entity.id
_entity.type
_entity.pdbx_description
1 polymer ?
#
loop_
_entity_poly.entity_id
_entity_poly.type
_entity_poly.pdbx_seq_one_letter_code
_entity_poly.pdbx_strand_id
1 'polypeptide(L)' 'MSGTKCPQCDVELKKCLIQQNYSMVMCPNLACSYPFNERDALSSTVYTKDSEILDAAKKRLRQEEQKDGGES' A
#
# COMPACT_ATOMS: atom_id res chain seq x y z
N MET A 1 7.52 11.90 12.08
CA MET A 1 7.85 10.47 12.20
C MET A 1 6.58 9.68 11.97
N SER A 2 6.27 9.35 10.72
CA SER A 2 5.10 8.54 10.35
C SER A 2 5.48 7.07 10.56
N GLY A 3 4.96 6.46 11.64
CA GLY A 3 5.21 5.07 11.95
C GLY A 3 4.75 4.17 10.80
N THR A 4 5.56 3.19 10.43
CA THR A 4 5.22 2.14 9.45
C THR A 4 4.19 1.15 9.99
N LYS A 5 3.73 1.34 11.23
CA LYS A 5 2.82 0.45 11.94
C LYS A 5 1.48 1.11 12.20
N CYS A 6 0.43 0.30 12.14
CA CYS A 6 -0.93 0.73 12.43
C CYS A 6 -1.04 1.09 13.92
N PRO A 7 -1.58 2.28 14.27
CA PRO A 7 -1.69 2.71 15.67
C PRO A 7 -2.68 1.85 16.48
N GLN A 8 -3.53 1.06 15.84
CA GLN A 8 -4.61 0.31 16.49
C GLN A 8 -4.32 -1.18 16.66
N CYS A 9 -3.54 -1.79 15.77
CA CYS A 9 -3.27 -3.23 15.82
C CYS A 9 -1.79 -3.60 15.59
N ASP A 10 -0.90 -2.60 15.53
CA ASP A 10 0.55 -2.72 15.34
C ASP A 10 0.99 -3.43 14.05
N VAL A 11 0.06 -3.76 13.15
CA VAL A 11 0.33 -4.36 11.84
C VAL A 11 0.99 -3.33 10.91
N GLU A 12 1.93 -3.78 10.09
CA GLU A 12 2.60 -2.92 9.11
C GLU A 12 1.59 -2.31 8.12
N LEU A 13 1.57 -0.99 8.03
CA LEU A 13 0.73 -0.24 7.11
C LEU A 13 1.24 -0.43 5.68
N LYS A 14 0.29 -0.51 4.74
CA LYS A 14 0.59 -0.61 3.32
C LYS A 14 0.10 0.65 2.59
N LYS A 15 0.90 1.11 1.64
CA LYS A 15 0.55 2.20 0.72
C LYS A 15 -0.22 1.59 -0.44
N CYS A 16 -1.49 1.94 -0.57
CA CYS A 16 -2.40 1.43 -1.60
C CYS A 16 -2.78 2.55 -2.57
N LEU A 17 -2.64 2.33 -3.87
CA LEU A 17 -3.06 3.30 -4.90
C LEU A 17 -4.60 3.30 -5.00
N ILE A 18 -5.22 4.47 -4.85
CA ILE A 18 -6.68 4.64 -4.88
C ILE A 18 -7.16 5.49 -6.07
N GLN A 19 -6.34 6.44 -6.53
CA GLN A 19 -6.56 7.24 -7.74
C GLN A 19 -5.24 7.42 -8.49
N GLN A 20 -5.29 7.95 -9.73
CA GLN A 20 -4.14 8.06 -10.65
C GLN A 20 -2.84 8.48 -9.97
N ASN A 21 -2.86 9.50 -9.10
CA ASN A 21 -1.67 9.98 -8.40
C ASN A 21 -1.85 10.07 -6.88
N TYR A 22 -2.83 9.36 -6.32
CA TYR A 22 -3.08 9.36 -4.89
C TYR A 22 -3.07 7.94 -4.35
N SER A 23 -2.26 7.74 -3.33
CA SER A 23 -2.28 6.53 -2.52
C SER A 23 -2.81 6.85 -1.14
N MET A 24 -3.30 5.83 -0.46
CA MET A 24 -3.70 5.91 0.94
C MET A 24 -2.87 4.91 1.73
N VAL A 25 -2.40 5.34 2.90
CA VAL A 25 -1.73 4.46 3.84
C VAL A 25 -2.80 3.79 4.70
N MET A 26 -2.95 2.47 4.58
CA MET A 26 -4.00 1.71 5.26
C MET A 26 -3.49 0.44 5.91
N CYS A 27 -4.22 -0.04 6.91
CA CYS A 27 -3.94 -1.30 7.55
C CYS A 27 -4.45 -2.45 6.68
N PRO A 28 -3.64 -3.49 6.39
CA PRO A 28 -4.10 -4.65 5.63
C PRO A 28 -5.04 -5.55 6.45
N ASN A 29 -5.13 -5.35 7.77
CA ASN A 29 -6.08 -6.08 8.61
C ASN A 29 -7.50 -5.51 8.40
N LEU A 30 -8.35 -6.27 7.71
CA LEU A 30 -9.74 -5.91 7.42
C LEU A 30 -10.56 -5.66 8.69
N ALA A 31 -10.26 -6.34 9.80
CA ALA A 31 -10.94 -6.12 11.08
C ALA A 31 -10.56 -4.79 11.74
N CYS A 32 -9.37 -4.25 11.43
CA CYS A 32 -8.88 -2.98 11.97
C CYS A 32 -9.54 -1.79 11.26
N SER A 33 -9.69 -1.85 9.94
CA SER A 33 -10.31 -0.80 9.12
C SER A 33 -9.61 0.58 9.15
N TYR A 34 -8.41 0.71 9.72
CA TYR A 34 -7.62 1.94 9.64
C TYR A 34 -7.22 2.26 8.17
N PRO A 35 -7.38 3.51 7.69
CA PRO A 35 -7.77 4.72 8.42
C PRO A 35 -9.28 5.05 8.35
N PHE A 36 -10.11 4.18 7.77
CA PHE A 36 -11.54 4.44 7.56
C PHE A 36 -12.37 4.49 8.83
N ASN A 37 -11.86 3.94 9.93
CA ASN A 37 -12.47 4.06 11.25
C ASN A 37 -12.07 5.35 11.99
N GLU A 38 -11.29 6.23 11.36
CA GLU A 38 -10.98 7.56 11.88
C GLU A 38 -11.84 8.65 11.22
N ARG A 39 -12.08 9.74 11.95
CA ARG A 39 -12.87 10.88 11.45
C ARG A 39 -12.25 11.54 10.22
N ASP A 40 -10.93 11.51 10.09
CA ASP A 40 -10.17 12.15 9.02
C ASP A 40 -9.38 11.14 8.16
N ALA A 41 -10.06 10.11 7.66
CA ALA A 41 -9.45 9.11 6.77
C ALA A 41 -8.73 9.73 5.54
N LEU A 42 -9.24 10.87 5.05
CA LEU A 42 -8.66 11.61 3.92
C LEU A 42 -7.28 12.20 4.23
N SER A 43 -6.95 12.44 5.50
CA SER A 43 -5.61 12.93 5.90
C SER A 43 -4.50 11.90 5.64
N SER A 44 -4.86 10.62 5.50
CA SER A 44 -3.94 9.52 5.16
C SER A 44 -3.72 9.36 3.65
N THR A 45 -4.29 10.27 2.84
CA THR A 45 -4.06 10.32 1.41
C THR A 45 -2.74 11.02 1.13
N VAL A 46 -1.86 10.35 0.39
CA VAL A 46 -0.55 10.84 -0.01
C VAL A 46 -0.48 10.91 -1.52
N TYR A 47 0.14 11.97 -2.03
CA TYR A 47 0.48 12.04 -3.45
C TYR A 47 1.54 10.99 -3.78
N THR A 48 1.37 10.32 -4.90
CA THR A 48 2.29 9.29 -5.40
C THR A 48 2.73 9.67 -6.79
N LYS A 49 4.05 9.75 -6.99
CA LYS A 49 4.64 10.07 -8.28
C LYS A 49 4.52 8.89 -9.24
N ASP A 50 4.35 9.17 -10.53
CA ASP A 50 4.30 8.16 -11.59
C ASP A 50 5.49 7.21 -11.55
N SER A 51 6.69 7.70 -11.20
CA SER A 51 7.88 6.87 -11.03
C SER A 51 7.70 5.78 -9.97
N GLU A 52 7.07 6.09 -8.84
CA GLU A 52 6.80 5.12 -7.77
C GLU A 52 5.77 4.07 -8.23
N ILE A 53 4.77 4.49 -9.02
CA ILE A 53 3.77 3.61 -9.61
C ILE A 53 4.42 2.64 -10.59
N LEU A 54 5.28 3.16 -11.47
CA LEU A 54 6.03 2.37 -12.45
C LEU A 54 6.98 1.38 -11.77
N ASP A 55 7.67 1.78 -10.70
CA ASP A 55 8.55 0.89 -9.96
C ASP A 55 7.78 -0.24 -9.26
N ALA A 56 6.62 0.08 -8.68
CA ALA A 56 5.72 -0.92 -8.10
C ALA A 56 5.14 -1.88 -9.16
N ALA A 57 4.85 -1.39 -10.36
CA ALA A 57 4.41 -2.23 -11.49
C ALA A 57 5.55 -3.16 -11.98
N LYS A 58 6.76 -2.62 -12.20
CA LYS A 58 7.93 -3.41 -12.59
C LYS A 58 8.27 -4.49 -11.56
N LYS A 59 8.13 -4.19 -10.27
CA LYS A 59 8.38 -5.17 -9.20
C LYS A 59 7.38 -6.33 -9.24
N ARG A 60 6.11 -6.08 -9.57
CA ARG A 60 5.08 -7.11 -9.74
C ARG A 60 5.38 -8.01 -10.93
N LEU A 61 5.68 -7.43 -12.09
CA LEU A 61 6.05 -8.17 -13.30
C LEU A 61 7.24 -9.10 -13.06
N ARG A 62 8.32 -8.62 -12.43
CA ARG A 62 9.48 -9.46 -12.09
C ARG A 62 9.15 -10.62 -11.14
N GLN A 63 8.20 -10.45 -10.23
CA GLN A 63 7.77 -11.51 -9.33
C GLN A 63 6.94 -12.58 -10.05
N GLU A 64 6.18 -12.19 -11.06
CA GLU A 64 5.44 -13.12 -11.93
C GLU A 64 6.41 -13.90 -12.82
N GLU A 65 7.38 -13.23 -13.45
CA GLU A 65 8.43 -13.86 -14.27
C GLU A 65 9.28 -14.88 -13.48
N GLN A 66 9.56 -14.60 -12.20
CA GLN A 66 10.28 -15.54 -11.33
C GLN A 66 9.45 -16.74 -10.87
N LYS A 67 8.11 -16.63 -10.87
CA LYS A 67 7.22 -17.74 -10.53
C LYS A 67 6.97 -18.65 -11.73
N ASP A 68 6.90 -18.10 -12.94
CA ASP A 68 6.70 -18.86 -14.19
C ASP A 68 7.98 -19.59 -14.65
N GLY A 69 9.17 -19.12 -14.25
CA GLY A 69 10.44 -19.78 -14.57
C GLY A 69 10.87 -20.91 -13.62
N GLY A 70 10.01 -21.32 -12.69
CA GLY A 70 10.32 -22.27 -11.60
C GLY A 70 9.69 -23.65 -11.71
N GLU A 71 8.95 -23.95 -12.78
CA GLU A 71 8.49 -25.31 -13.10
C GLU A 71 9.22 -25.82 -14.34
N SER A 72 10.38 -26.44 -14.12
CA SER A 72 11.04 -27.39 -15.04
C SER A 72 11.93 -28.34 -14.24
#